data_AF-A0A940CUN0-F1
#
_entry.id   AF-A0A940CUN0-F1
#
_cell.length_a   1.000
_cell.length_b   1.000
_cell.length_c   1.000
_cell.angle_alpha   90.00
_cell.angle_beta   90.00
_cell.angle_gamma   90.00
#
_symmetry.space_group_name_H-M   'P 1'
#
loop_
_entity.id
_entity.type
_entity.pdbx_description
1 polymer ?
#
loop_
_entity_poly.entity_id
_entity_poly.type
_entity_poly.pdbx_seq_one_letter_code
_entity_poly.pdbx_strand_id
1 'polypeptide(L)'
;MKFIDSFVVKYVKKDKKNILMGITKQLSEFLEKGFKCDLVANENFGRVKIELYETDEEGDLVYFNGLSLTRDVSEWLLNSSEFRTFSKELKIEDSFIVDIEISEIADNYVKGLILKNNVIYVLLSKQKTENMTNNEITKLVVKTLVEKVFESNFDEEEYEYELESELTDFFS
;
A
#
# COMPACT_ATOMS: atom_id res chain seq x y z
N MET A 1 -9.92 4.93 -13.23
CA MET A 1 -9.10 4.00 -12.43
C MET A 1 -9.59 2.57 -12.63
N LYS A 2 -8.69 1.61 -12.88
CA LYS A 2 -9.02 0.18 -13.03
C LYS A 2 -8.06 -0.65 -12.18
N PHE A 3 -8.59 -1.59 -11.40
CA PHE A 3 -7.77 -2.57 -10.67
C PHE A 3 -7.04 -3.51 -11.62
N ILE A 4 -5.77 -3.79 -11.35
CA ILE A 4 -4.90 -4.65 -12.17
C ILE A 4 -4.60 -5.95 -11.43
N ASP A 5 -3.97 -5.84 -10.27
CA ASP A 5 -3.39 -6.95 -9.53
C ASP A 5 -3.15 -6.56 -8.07
N SER A 6 -2.90 -7.55 -7.22
CA SER A 6 -2.57 -7.37 -5.82
C SER A 6 -1.60 -8.45 -5.38
N PHE A 7 -0.54 -8.06 -4.68
CA PHE A 7 0.43 -9.00 -4.14
C PHE A 7 1.15 -8.43 -2.91
N VAL A 8 1.76 -9.31 -2.12
CA VAL A 8 2.51 -8.92 -0.92
C VAL A 8 4.00 -8.80 -1.24
N VAL A 9 4.60 -7.71 -0.80
CA VAL A 9 6.04 -7.44 -0.90
C VAL A 9 6.63 -7.33 0.51
N LYS A 10 7.75 -8.00 0.71
CA LYS A 10 8.69 -7.67 1.77
C LYS A 10 9.84 -6.87 1.19
N TYR A 11 10.21 -5.77 1.85
CA TYR A 11 11.45 -5.06 1.56
C TYR A 11 12.23 -4.83 2.84
N VAL A 12 13.56 -4.82 2.73
CA VAL A 12 14.46 -4.52 3.85
C VAL A 12 15.74 -3.89 3.35
N LYS A 13 16.18 -2.84 4.03
CA LYS A 13 17.50 -2.24 3.84
C LYS A 13 18.56 -3.19 4.40
N LYS A 14 19.55 -3.56 3.59
CA LYS A 14 20.53 -4.62 3.86
C LYS A 14 21.26 -4.44 5.19
N ASP A 15 21.64 -3.21 5.53
CA ASP A 15 22.33 -2.90 6.79
C ASP A 15 21.43 -3.02 8.04
N LYS A 16 20.11 -3.00 7.87
CA LYS A 16 19.13 -3.15 8.97
C LYS A 16 18.64 -4.58 9.17
N LYS A 17 19.00 -5.51 8.29
CA LYS A 17 18.51 -6.90 8.32
C LYS A 17 18.75 -7.60 9.66
N ASN A 18 19.94 -7.45 10.24
CA ASN A 18 20.26 -8.06 11.54
C ASN A 18 19.43 -7.46 12.68
N ILE A 19 19.14 -6.16 12.62
CA ILE A 19 18.29 -5.48 13.61
C ILE A 19 16.85 -5.99 13.49
N LEU A 20 16.33 -6.08 12.26
CA LEU A 20 14.99 -6.59 12.00
C LEU A 20 14.82 -8.03 12.50
N MET A 21 15.80 -8.91 12.29
CA MET A 21 15.79 -10.28 12.83
C MET A 21 15.75 -10.32 14.36
N GLY A 22 16.42 -9.38 15.04
CA GLY A 22 16.36 -9.25 16.49
C GLY A 22 14.97 -8.83 16.96
N ILE A 23 14.36 -7.85 16.29
CA ILE A 23 13.01 -7.36 16.61
C ILE A 23 11.97 -8.46 16.37
N THR A 24 12.00 -9.16 15.24
CA THR A 24 11.01 -10.21 14.93
C THR A 24 11.03 -11.34 15.96
N LYS A 25 12.22 -11.73 16.45
CA LYS A 25 12.35 -12.70 17.53
C LYS A 25 11.72 -12.20 18.84
N GLN A 26 11.94 -10.94 19.20
CA GLN A 26 11.29 -10.36 20.38
C GLN A 26 9.77 -10.31 20.22
N LEU A 27 9.29 -9.95 19.03
CA LEU A 27 7.86 -9.93 18.73
C LEU A 27 7.22 -11.32 18.87
N SER A 28 7.89 -12.40 18.44
CA SER A 28 7.38 -13.76 18.66
C SER A 28 7.21 -14.09 20.15
N GLU A 29 8.12 -13.64 21.02
CA GLU A 29 8.00 -13.85 22.47
C GLU A 29 6.83 -13.07 23.09
N PHE A 30 6.45 -11.92 22.51
CA PHE A 30 5.26 -11.17 22.93
C PHE A 30 3.97 -11.81 22.42
N LEU A 31 3.96 -12.33 21.19
CA LEU A 31 2.85 -13.06 20.60
C LEU A 31 2.51 -14.32 21.42
N GLU A 32 3.53 -15.07 21.87
CA GLU A 32 3.37 -16.23 22.76
C GLU A 32 2.71 -15.86 24.10
N LYS A 33 2.86 -14.61 24.55
CA LYS A 33 2.22 -14.08 25.76
C LYS A 33 0.82 -13.50 25.51
N GLY A 34 0.30 -13.62 24.29
CA GLY A 34 -1.04 -13.17 23.89
C GLY A 34 -1.12 -11.71 23.45
N PHE A 35 0.00 -11.00 23.26
CA PHE A 35 -0.01 -9.65 22.71
C PHE A 35 -0.10 -9.69 21.18
N LYS A 36 -0.99 -8.90 20.60
CA LYS A 36 -0.98 -8.66 19.14
C LYS A 36 0.07 -7.60 18.83
N CYS A 37 1.09 -7.96 18.08
CA CYS A 37 2.13 -7.04 17.64
C CYS A 37 2.35 -7.18 16.14
N ASP A 38 2.30 -6.06 15.43
CA ASP A 38 2.52 -6.00 13.99
C ASP A 38 3.66 -5.02 13.70
N LEU A 39 4.46 -5.34 12.68
CA LEU A 39 5.48 -4.43 12.17
C LEU A 39 4.80 -3.39 11.28
N VAL A 40 5.07 -2.12 11.57
CA VAL A 40 4.63 -1.00 10.74
C VAL A 40 5.73 -0.72 9.71
N ALA A 41 5.35 -0.66 8.44
CA ALA A 41 6.27 -0.33 7.36
C ALA A 41 6.89 1.05 7.57
N ASN A 42 8.19 1.18 7.26
CA ASN A 42 8.97 2.40 7.35
C ASN A 42 10.07 2.39 6.27
N GLU A 43 10.90 3.44 6.21
CA GLU A 43 11.93 3.57 5.19
C GLU A 43 12.94 2.42 5.15
N ASN A 44 13.12 1.69 6.26
CA ASN A 44 14.11 0.62 6.35
C ASN A 44 13.54 -0.76 6.04
N PHE A 45 12.27 -1.01 6.31
CA PHE A 45 11.65 -2.31 6.09
C PHE A 45 10.12 -2.22 6.06
N GLY A 46 9.51 -3.21 5.42
CA GLY A 46 8.07 -3.40 5.49
C GLY A 46 7.63 -4.73 4.90
N ARG A 47 6.52 -5.25 5.41
CA ARG A 47 5.71 -6.27 4.74
C ARG A 47 4.39 -5.61 4.39
N VAL A 48 4.20 -5.31 3.11
CA VAL A 48 3.09 -4.50 2.62
C VAL A 48 2.36 -5.23 1.50
N LYS A 49 1.03 -5.13 1.50
CA LYS A 49 0.22 -5.53 0.35
C LYS A 49 0.21 -4.36 -0.63
N ILE A 50 0.55 -4.59 -1.88
CA ILE A 50 0.45 -3.59 -2.94
C ILE A 50 -0.82 -3.89 -3.73
N GLU A 51 -1.74 -2.92 -3.80
CA GLU A 51 -2.91 -2.97 -4.68
C GLU A 51 -2.68 -2.04 -5.87
N LEU A 52 -2.57 -2.64 -7.05
CA LEU A 52 -2.24 -1.95 -8.29
C LEU A 52 -3.51 -1.50 -9.01
N TYR A 53 -3.52 -0.21 -9.36
CA TYR A 53 -4.51 0.38 -10.24
C TYR A 53 -3.83 1.08 -11.41
N GLU A 54 -4.50 1.12 -12.56
CA GLU A 54 -4.07 1.89 -13.74
C GLU A 54 -5.05 3.01 -14.11
N THR A 55 -4.51 4.05 -14.73
CA THR A 55 -5.28 5.10 -15.38
C THR A 55 -4.53 5.70 -16.58
N ASP A 56 -5.29 6.21 -17.54
CA ASP A 56 -4.82 7.11 -18.62
C ASP A 56 -5.25 8.57 -18.36
N GLU A 57 -6.01 8.80 -17.29
CA GLU A 57 -6.61 10.08 -16.96
C GLU A 57 -5.77 10.85 -15.93
N GLU A 58 -5.91 12.17 -15.93
CA GLU A 58 -5.34 13.06 -14.91
C GLU A 58 -6.33 13.26 -13.75
N GLY A 59 -5.80 13.40 -12.54
CA GLY A 59 -6.56 13.52 -11.29
C GLY A 59 -5.70 13.15 -10.10
N ASP A 60 -6.30 13.15 -8.90
CA ASP A 60 -5.61 12.77 -7.67
C ASP A 60 -6.15 11.45 -7.14
N LEU A 61 -5.26 10.61 -6.62
CA LEU A 61 -5.67 9.43 -5.85
C LEU A 61 -6.15 9.92 -4.48
N VAL A 62 -7.42 9.66 -4.19
CA VAL A 62 -8.06 10.03 -2.93
C VAL A 62 -8.48 8.78 -2.19
N TYR A 63 -8.10 8.72 -0.93
CA TYR A 63 -8.51 7.72 0.03
C TYR A 63 -9.39 8.39 1.09
N PHE A 64 -10.55 7.82 1.39
CA PHE A 64 -11.41 8.35 2.43
C PHE A 64 -11.89 7.26 3.38
N ASN A 65 -11.94 7.62 4.66
CA ASN A 65 -12.57 6.82 5.70
C ASN A 65 -13.84 7.54 6.16
N GLY A 66 -14.94 6.81 6.25
CA GLY A 66 -16.21 7.40 6.60
C GLY A 66 -17.32 6.38 6.74
N LEU A 67 -18.50 6.88 7.03
CA LEU A 67 -19.73 6.12 7.12
C LEU A 67 -20.63 6.52 5.97
N SER A 68 -21.00 5.58 5.11
CA SER A 68 -22.09 5.83 4.16
C SER A 68 -23.41 5.75 4.91
N LEU A 69 -24.28 6.73 4.72
CA LEU A 69 -25.64 6.79 5.26
C LEU A 69 -26.60 6.04 4.32
N THR A 70 -26.33 4.76 4.04
CA THR A 70 -27.27 3.90 3.32
C THR A 70 -28.40 3.44 4.25
N ARG A 71 -29.57 3.11 3.69
CA ARG A 71 -30.71 2.58 4.46
C ARG A 71 -30.61 1.09 4.78
N ASP A 72 -29.64 0.39 4.21
CA ASP A 72 -29.45 -1.06 4.38
C ASP A 72 -28.24 -1.33 5.29
N VAL A 73 -28.49 -1.89 6.48
CA VAL A 73 -27.50 -2.19 7.51
C VAL A 73 -26.50 -3.28 7.06
N SER A 74 -26.92 -4.19 6.17
CA SER A 74 -26.04 -5.22 5.63
C SER A 74 -25.08 -4.64 4.59
N GLU A 75 -25.56 -3.72 3.77
CA GLU A 75 -24.76 -2.91 2.85
C GLU A 75 -23.83 -1.95 3.62
N TRP A 76 -24.31 -1.41 4.74
CA TRP A 76 -23.55 -0.55 5.64
C TRP A 76 -22.35 -1.26 6.28
N LEU A 77 -22.51 -2.50 6.77
CA LEU A 77 -21.41 -3.29 7.35
C LEU A 77 -20.39 -3.78 6.31
N LEU A 78 -20.82 -3.96 5.06
CA LEU A 78 -19.96 -4.39 3.96
C LEU A 78 -19.23 -3.20 3.30
N ASN A 79 -19.83 -2.00 3.33
CA ASN A 79 -19.30 -0.80 2.70
C ASN A 79 -18.71 0.22 3.70
N SER A 80 -18.76 -0.06 5.01
CA SER A 80 -18.02 0.74 6.00
C SER A 80 -16.57 0.30 6.07
N SER A 81 -15.68 1.18 5.62
CA SER A 81 -14.71 1.87 6.49
C SER A 81 -13.69 2.64 5.67
N GLU A 82 -13.47 2.23 4.42
CA GLU A 82 -12.40 2.75 3.59
C GLU A 82 -12.77 2.68 2.10
N PHE A 83 -12.66 3.79 1.38
CA PHE A 83 -12.93 3.86 -0.06
C PHE A 83 -11.79 4.57 -0.78
N ARG A 84 -11.57 4.21 -2.04
CA ARG A 84 -10.57 4.83 -2.92
C ARG A 84 -11.23 5.28 -4.22
N THR A 85 -10.86 6.47 -4.68
CA THR A 85 -11.31 6.96 -5.97
C THR A 85 -10.22 7.80 -6.63
N PHE A 86 -10.37 7.97 -7.93
CA PHE A 86 -9.52 8.84 -8.74
C PHE A 86 -10.42 9.72 -9.56
N SER A 87 -10.43 11.01 -9.26
CA SER A 87 -11.30 11.96 -9.95
C SER A 87 -10.69 13.35 -9.95
N LYS A 88 -11.01 14.13 -10.97
CA LYS A 88 -10.79 15.59 -10.99
C LYS A 88 -11.76 16.34 -10.07
N GLU A 89 -12.92 15.75 -9.80
CA GLU A 89 -13.96 16.31 -8.93
C GLU A 89 -14.54 15.19 -8.05
N LEU A 90 -14.38 15.32 -6.72
CA LEU A 90 -14.87 14.34 -5.77
C LEU A 90 -16.32 14.68 -5.38
N LYS A 91 -17.28 13.84 -5.77
CA LYS A 91 -18.69 13.92 -5.31
C LYS A 91 -19.02 12.69 -4.49
N ILE A 92 -19.16 12.88 -3.17
CA ILE A 92 -19.58 11.83 -2.24
C ILE A 92 -20.95 12.26 -1.70
N GLU A 93 -21.99 11.53 -2.10
CA GLU A 93 -23.36 11.74 -1.62
C GLU A 93 -23.66 10.82 -0.43
N ASP A 94 -24.61 11.23 0.42
CA ASP A 94 -25.11 10.44 1.55
C ASP A 94 -24.03 9.78 2.40
N SER A 95 -22.97 10.51 2.76
CA SER A 95 -21.86 9.96 3.56
C SER A 95 -21.36 10.96 4.60
N PHE A 96 -21.02 10.45 5.78
CA PHE A 96 -20.28 11.16 6.81
C PHE A 96 -18.81 10.81 6.69
N ILE A 97 -18.00 11.78 6.28
CA ILE A 97 -16.56 11.59 6.08
C ILE A 97 -15.85 11.86 7.41
N VAL A 98 -15.03 10.90 7.84
CA VAL A 98 -14.24 10.99 9.08
C VAL A 98 -12.83 11.49 8.78
N ASP A 99 -12.21 10.96 7.72
CA ASP A 99 -10.84 11.28 7.33
C ASP A 99 -10.71 11.21 5.80
N ILE A 100 -9.86 12.08 5.24
CA ILE A 100 -9.52 12.12 3.81
C ILE A 100 -8.02 12.24 3.68
N GLU A 101 -7.43 11.39 2.86
CA GLU A 101 -6.06 11.49 2.42
C GLU A 101 -6.02 11.64 0.89
N ILE A 102 -5.25 12.60 0.42
CA ILE A 102 -5.03 12.87 -0.99
C ILE A 102 -3.55 12.65 -1.26
N SER A 103 -3.23 11.79 -2.22
CA SER A 103 -1.85 11.58 -2.64
C SER A 103 -1.35 12.80 -3.41
N GLU A 104 -0.34 13.48 -2.86
CA GLU A 104 0.37 14.57 -3.54
C GLU A 104 1.46 14.08 -4.52
N ILE A 105 1.56 12.75 -4.69
CA ILE A 105 2.55 12.12 -5.57
C ILE A 105 2.06 12.17 -7.02
N ALA A 106 2.75 12.98 -7.83
CA ALA A 106 2.55 13.05 -9.28
C ALA A 106 3.90 12.85 -10.00
N ASP A 107 4.24 11.59 -10.29
CA ASP A 107 5.35 11.22 -11.16
C ASP A 107 4.84 10.69 -12.51
N ASN A 108 5.74 10.54 -13.48
CA ASN A 108 5.48 10.00 -14.81
C ASN A 108 4.95 8.56 -14.77
N TYR A 109 5.42 7.74 -13.82
CA TYR A 109 5.01 6.34 -13.69
C TYR A 109 3.97 6.13 -12.58
N VAL A 110 4.22 6.70 -11.40
CA VAL A 110 3.31 6.62 -10.24
C VAL A 110 2.50 7.91 -10.15
N LYS A 111 1.21 7.81 -10.47
CA LYS A 111 0.24 8.91 -10.48
C LYS A 111 -0.41 9.15 -9.11
N GLY A 112 -0.22 8.23 -8.17
CA GLY A 112 -0.62 8.42 -6.78
C GLY A 112 -0.25 7.21 -5.93
N LEU A 113 0.08 7.43 -4.66
CA LEU A 113 0.44 6.37 -3.73
C LEU A 113 -0.01 6.75 -2.32
N ILE A 114 -0.76 5.86 -1.68
CA ILE A 114 -1.28 6.02 -0.30
C ILE A 114 -0.93 4.76 0.50
N LEU A 115 -0.32 4.92 1.68
CA LEU A 115 -0.04 3.83 2.62
C LEU A 115 -1.00 3.89 3.80
N LYS A 116 -1.87 2.88 3.93
CA LYS A 116 -2.77 2.71 5.08
C LYS A 116 -2.79 1.25 5.52
N ASN A 117 -2.66 1.02 6.83
CA ASN A 117 -2.80 -0.32 7.41
C ASN A 117 -1.92 -1.40 6.74
N ASN A 118 -0.67 -1.06 6.39
CA ASN A 118 0.26 -1.91 5.62
C ASN A 118 -0.23 -2.31 4.22
N VAL A 119 -1.18 -1.58 3.65
CA VAL A 119 -1.60 -1.66 2.25
C VAL A 119 -1.15 -0.39 1.53
N ILE A 120 -0.46 -0.58 0.41
CA ILE A 120 -0.09 0.49 -0.52
C ILE A 120 -1.10 0.47 -1.65
N TYR A 121 -1.96 1.49 -1.71
CA TYR A 121 -2.78 1.77 -2.88
C TYR A 121 -1.95 2.59 -3.84
N VAL A 122 -1.64 2.02 -5.00
CA VAL A 122 -0.84 2.73 -6.01
C VAL A 122 -1.60 2.82 -7.33
N LEU A 123 -1.59 4.04 -7.88
CA LEU A 123 -2.11 4.33 -9.18
C LEU A 123 -0.96 4.55 -10.16
N LEU A 124 -0.92 3.73 -11.19
CA LEU A 124 0.11 3.74 -12.22
C LEU A 124 -0.40 4.37 -13.52
N SER A 125 0.50 5.01 -14.27
CA SER A 125 0.25 5.42 -15.63
C SER A 125 0.27 4.20 -16.56
N LYS A 126 -0.90 3.84 -17.09
CA LYS A 126 -1.06 2.67 -17.96
C LYS A 126 -0.06 2.66 -19.12
N GLN A 127 0.03 3.76 -19.86
CA GLN A 127 0.94 3.90 -21.00
C GLN A 127 2.42 3.71 -20.65
N LYS A 128 2.82 4.00 -19.40
CA LYS A 128 4.22 3.94 -18.97
C LYS A 128 4.57 2.62 -18.30
N THR A 129 3.57 1.90 -17.75
CA THR A 129 3.80 0.71 -16.93
C THR A 129 3.24 -0.58 -17.54
N GLU A 130 2.54 -0.53 -18.68
CA GLU A 130 1.88 -1.71 -19.29
C GLU A 130 2.79 -2.93 -19.54
N ASN A 131 4.09 -2.69 -19.79
CA ASN A 131 5.06 -3.73 -20.10
C ASN A 131 6.00 -4.04 -18.92
N MET A 132 5.76 -3.45 -17.74
CA MET A 132 6.58 -3.70 -16.56
C MET A 132 6.13 -4.98 -15.86
N THR A 133 7.11 -5.75 -15.37
CA THR A 133 6.87 -6.92 -14.53
C THR A 133 6.51 -6.51 -13.10
N ASN A 134 5.88 -7.41 -12.33
CA ASN A 134 5.58 -7.16 -10.91
C ASN A 134 6.86 -6.83 -10.09
N ASN A 135 8.02 -7.37 -10.47
CA ASN A 135 9.31 -7.02 -9.86
C ASN A 135 9.71 -5.57 -10.14
N GLU A 136 9.60 -5.11 -11.38
CA GLU A 136 9.94 -3.73 -11.75
C GLU A 136 8.95 -2.74 -11.13
N ILE A 137 7.66 -3.08 -11.11
CA ILE A 137 6.61 -2.30 -10.42
C ILE A 137 6.91 -2.25 -8.93
N THR A 138 7.28 -3.37 -8.30
CA THR A 138 7.63 -3.40 -6.87
C THR A 138 8.74 -2.44 -6.53
N LYS A 139 9.84 -2.46 -7.30
CA LYS A 139 10.97 -1.54 -7.09
C LYS A 139 10.55 -0.08 -7.25
N LEU A 140 9.76 0.21 -8.28
CA LEU A 140 9.23 1.55 -8.52
C LEU A 140 8.34 2.02 -7.35
N VAL A 141 7.44 1.17 -6.86
CA VAL A 141 6.52 1.47 -5.76
C VAL A 141 7.27 1.68 -4.45
N VAL A 142 8.21 0.79 -4.10
CA VAL A 142 9.00 0.92 -2.86
C VAL A 142 9.91 2.15 -2.92
N LYS A 143 10.55 2.42 -4.07
CA LYS A 143 11.29 3.67 -4.27
C LYS A 143 10.41 4.88 -3.98
N THR A 144 9.24 4.93 -4.60
CA THR A 144 8.30 6.05 -4.45
C THR A 144 7.84 6.18 -3.00
N LEU A 145 7.54 5.06 -2.33
CA LEU A 145 7.19 5.04 -0.92
C LEU A 145 8.29 5.63 -0.04
N VAL A 146 9.54 5.18 -0.21
CA VAL A 146 10.68 5.65 0.59
C VAL A 146 10.96 7.14 0.34
N GLU A 147 10.98 7.56 -0.92
CA GLU A 147 11.33 8.94 -1.28
C GLU A 147 10.21 9.95 -1.00
N LYS A 148 8.94 9.55 -1.17
CA LYS A 148 7.80 10.49 -1.15
C LYS A 148 6.91 10.39 0.07
N VAL A 149 6.78 9.19 0.66
CA VAL A 149 5.94 9.00 1.86
C VAL A 149 6.78 9.05 3.12
N PHE A 150 7.93 8.38 3.13
CA PHE A 150 8.86 8.41 4.27
C PHE A 150 9.92 9.52 4.16
N GLU A 151 9.95 10.26 3.06
CA GLU A 151 10.83 11.41 2.83
C GLU A 151 12.33 11.08 3.04
N SER A 152 12.76 9.90 2.61
CA SER A 152 14.12 9.39 2.79
C SER A 152 14.84 9.12 1.47
N ASN A 153 16.17 9.04 1.52
CA ASN A 153 16.97 8.72 0.34
C ASN A 153 16.89 7.23 0.02
N PHE A 154 16.69 6.92 -1.26
CA PHE A 154 16.59 5.57 -1.75
C PHE A 154 17.74 5.23 -2.70
N ASP A 155 18.46 4.15 -2.37
CA ASP A 155 19.43 3.50 -3.24
C ASP A 155 19.02 2.04 -3.42
N GLU A 156 18.62 1.67 -4.64
CA GLU A 156 18.10 0.33 -4.93
C GLU A 156 19.08 -0.79 -4.53
N GLU A 157 20.39 -0.54 -4.64
CA GLU A 157 21.42 -1.53 -4.31
C GLU A 157 21.49 -1.83 -2.81
N GLU A 158 20.97 -0.93 -1.96
CA GLU A 158 20.93 -1.09 -0.51
C GLU A 158 19.72 -1.91 -0.02
N TYR A 159 18.77 -2.26 -0.90
CA TYR A 159 17.54 -2.97 -0.51
C TYR A 159 17.50 -4.39 -1.07
N GLU A 160 16.82 -5.26 -0.33
CA GLU A 160 16.38 -6.58 -0.76
C GLU A 160 14.85 -6.60 -0.84
N TYR A 161 14.31 -7.29 -1.85
CA TYR A 161 12.88 -7.41 -2.10
C TYR A 161 12.51 -8.88 -2.25
N GLU A 162 11.34 -9.24 -1.72
CA GLU A 162 10.74 -10.56 -1.88
C GLU A 162 9.25 -10.38 -2.18
N LEU A 163 8.82 -10.89 -3.34
CA LEU A 163 7.41 -11.04 -3.66
C LEU A 163 6.91 -12.35 -3.05
N GLU A 164 5.96 -12.26 -2.12
CA GLU A 164 5.26 -13.45 -1.65
C GLU A 164 4.27 -13.87 -2.73
N SER A 165 4.46 -15.06 -3.28
CA SER A 165 3.45 -15.68 -4.14
C SER A 165 2.34 -16.25 -3.26
N GLU A 166 1.08 -15.91 -3.55
CA GLU A 166 -0.09 -16.37 -2.78
C GLU A 166 -0.28 -17.91 -2.76
N LEU A 167 0.58 -18.68 -3.45
CA LEU A 167 0.45 -20.13 -3.62
C LEU A 167 1.20 -20.97 -2.58
N THR A 168 2.03 -20.40 -1.70
CA THR A 168 2.87 -21.19 -0.78
C THR A 168 2.25 -21.57 0.56
N ASP A 169 1.08 -21.03 0.94
CA ASP A 169 0.46 -21.33 2.24
C ASP A 169 -0.74 -22.30 2.18
N PHE A 170 -0.97 -22.95 1.03
CA PHE A 170 -1.94 -24.06 0.94
C PHE A 170 -1.33 -25.44 1.25
N PHE A 171 0.00 -25.55 1.38
CA PHE A 171 0.70 -26.84 1.53
C PHE A 171 1.85 -26.84 2.57
N SER A 172 1.94 -25.85 3.45
CA SER A 172 2.91 -25.83 4.56
C SER A 172 2.33 -26.34 5.88
#